data_AF-A0A9E0Q6D5-F1
#
_entry.id   AF-A0A9E0Q6D5-F1
#
_cell.length_a   1.000
_cell.length_b   1.000
_cell.length_c   1.000
_cell.angle_alpha   90.00
_cell.angle_beta   90.00
_cell.angle_gamma   90.00
#
_symmetry.space_group_name_H-M   'P 1'
#
loop_
_entity.id
_entity.type
_entity.pdbx_description
1 polymer ?
#
loop_
_entity_poly.entity_id
_entity_poly.type
_entity_poly.pdbx_seq_one_letter_code
_entity_poly.pdbx_strand_id
1 'polypeptide(L)'
;TGTLWFFTLGLLGIGWLIDLFLIPSMDRQADLRFRAGPINYSVAWLLLTFLGLFGIHRMYMGKWFTGILYLLTLGLAGIGYLYDYWTLNDQIAIKNGSR
;
A
#
# COMPACT_ATOMS: atom_id res chain seq x y z
N THR A 1 -10.37 -16.33 -5.53
CA THR A 1 -10.38 -14.85 -5.59
C THR A 1 -11.72 -14.35 -5.10
N GLY A 2 -11.76 -13.39 -4.16
CA GLY A 2 -12.99 -12.87 -3.52
C GLY A 2 -14.01 -12.27 -4.48
N THR A 3 -13.60 -11.93 -5.70
CA THR A 3 -14.49 -11.55 -6.80
C THR A 3 -15.53 -12.63 -7.15
N LEU A 4 -15.20 -13.92 -7.05
CA LEU A 4 -16.16 -15.00 -7.30
C LEU A 4 -17.28 -15.04 -6.23
N TRP A 5 -16.99 -14.61 -5.01
CA TRP A 5 -17.92 -14.56 -3.88
C TRP A 5 -18.79 -13.30 -3.91
N PHE A 6 -18.21 -12.18 -4.35
CA PHE A 6 -18.93 -10.91 -4.56
C PHE A 6 -19.98 -11.02 -5.67
N PHE A 7 -19.65 -11.64 -6.81
CA PHE A 7 -20.56 -11.81 -7.95
C PHE A 7 -21.60 -12.92 -7.77
N THR A 8 -21.47 -13.77 -6.76
CA THR A 8 -22.47 -14.80 -6.40
C THR A 8 -23.33 -14.43 -5.19
N LEU A 9 -23.25 -13.18 -4.69
CA LEU A 9 -23.91 -12.73 -3.44
C LEU A 9 -23.57 -13.65 -2.24
N GLY A 10 -22.35 -14.18 -2.16
CA GLY A 10 -21.97 -15.13 -1.12
C GLY A 10 -22.82 -16.41 -1.12
N LEU A 11 -23.28 -16.85 -2.30
CA LEU A 11 -24.08 -18.03 -2.67
C LEU A 11 -25.39 -18.34 -1.92
N LEU A 12 -25.58 -18.00 -0.64
CA LEU A 12 -26.82 -18.08 0.18
C LEU A 12 -26.58 -17.48 1.60
N GLY A 13 -25.68 -16.51 1.76
CA GLY A 13 -25.33 -15.87 3.05
C GLY A 13 -24.18 -16.53 3.84
N ILE A 14 -23.73 -17.73 3.43
CA ILE A 14 -22.63 -18.45 4.09
C ILE A 14 -21.28 -17.73 3.91
N GLY A 15 -21.06 -17.07 2.76
CA GLY A 15 -19.83 -16.31 2.50
C GLY A 15 -19.60 -15.18 3.51
N TRP A 16 -20.66 -14.49 3.94
CA TRP A 16 -20.58 -13.41 4.95
C TRP A 16 -20.15 -13.94 6.32
N LEU A 17 -20.57 -15.15 6.70
CA LEU A 17 -20.18 -15.77 7.97
C LEU A 17 -18.70 -16.16 7.95
N ILE A 18 -18.20 -16.65 6.81
CA ILE A 18 -16.77 -16.97 6.64
C ILE A 18 -15.94 -15.68 6.67
N ASP A 19 -16.37 -14.64 5.96
CA ASP A 19 -15.68 -13.34 5.94
C ASP A 19 -15.59 -12.70 7.33
N LEU A 20 -16.57 -12.91 8.21
CA LEU A 20 -16.57 -12.43 9.60
C LEU A 20 -15.39 -12.98 10.43
N PHE A 21 -14.84 -14.13 10.06
CA PHE A 21 -13.63 -14.69 10.69
C PHE A 21 -12.38 -14.52 9.82
N LEU A 22 -12.53 -14.49 8.49
CA LEU A 22 -11.43 -14.38 7.54
C LEU A 22 -10.80 -12.98 7.56
N ILE A 23 -11.63 -11.93 7.52
CA ILE A 23 -11.15 -10.53 7.50
C ILE A 23 -10.35 -10.22 8.78
N PRO A 24 -10.82 -10.53 10.01
CA PRO A 24 -10.01 -10.32 11.21
C PRO A 24 -8.72 -11.16 11.25
N SER A 25 -8.73 -12.36 10.66
CA SER A 25 -7.53 -13.20 10.57
C SER A 25 -6.50 -12.64 9.59
N MET A 26 -6.96 -12.09 8.47
CA MET A 26 -6.11 -11.40 7.49
C MET A 26 -5.57 -10.09 8.06
N ASP A 27 -6.39 -9.34 8.81
CA ASP A 27 -6.01 -8.12 9.52
C ASP A 27 -4.93 -8.40 10.58
N ARG A 28 -5.12 -9.43 11.43
CA ARG A 28 -4.10 -9.86 12.41
C ARG A 28 -2.79 -10.34 11.77
N GLN A 29 -2.86 -11.00 10.62
CA GLN A 29 -1.67 -11.40 9.86
C GLN A 29 -0.97 -10.19 9.22
N ALA A 30 -1.73 -9.17 8.82
CA ALA A 30 -1.20 -7.93 8.30
C ALA A 30 -0.48 -7.12 9.40
N ASP A 31 -1.06 -7.04 10.61
CA ASP A 31 -0.45 -6.37 11.76
C ASP A 31 0.92 -6.95 12.15
N LEU A 32 1.13 -8.26 11.98
CA LEU A 32 2.42 -8.91 12.25
C LEU A 32 3.50 -8.59 11.19
N ARG A 33 3.13 -8.01 10.05
CA ARG A 33 4.04 -7.70 8.93
C ARG A 33 4.55 -6.25 8.97
N PHE A 34 3.89 -5.36 9.70
CA PHE A 34 4.24 -3.94 9.74
C PHE A 34 5.15 -3.61 10.92
N ARG A 35 6.40 -3.27 10.62
CA ARG A 35 7.33 -2.77 11.63
C ARG A 35 6.96 -1.33 11.98
N ALA A 36 6.58 -1.10 13.23
CA ALA A 36 6.43 0.25 13.77
C ALA A 36 7.76 1.02 13.59
N GLY A 37 7.68 2.23 13.07
CA GLY A 37 8.85 3.05 12.78
C GLY A 37 8.46 4.48 12.41
N PRO A 38 9.44 5.33 12.05
CA PRO A 38 9.21 6.75 11.80
C PRO A 38 8.30 7.02 10.60
N ILE A 39 8.21 6.09 9.64
CA ILE A 39 7.35 6.22 8.47
C ILE A 39 6.07 5.42 8.68
N ASN A 40 4.94 6.12 8.69
CA ASN A 40 3.62 5.50 8.75
C ASN A 40 3.19 4.96 7.37
N TYR A 41 2.80 3.67 7.32
CA TYR A 41 2.35 2.99 6.10
C TYR A 41 1.09 3.62 5.50
N SER A 42 0.07 3.90 6.31
CA SER A 42 -1.21 4.47 5.86
C SER A 42 -1.01 5.85 5.22
N VAL A 43 -0.19 6.70 5.83
CA VAL A 43 0.14 8.02 5.27
C VAL A 43 0.89 7.88 3.95
N ALA A 44 1.87 6.98 3.87
CA ALA A 44 2.62 6.75 2.64
C ALA A 44 1.72 6.25 1.49
N TRP A 45 0.78 5.34 1.79
CA TRP A 45 -0.21 4.86 0.83
C TRP A 45 -1.18 5.96 0.39
N LEU A 46 -1.68 6.77 1.32
CA LEU A 46 -2.52 7.92 1.02
C LEU A 46 -1.82 8.89 0.06
N LEU A 47 -0.56 9.22 0.36
CA LEU A 47 0.25 10.09 -0.49
C LEU A 47 0.53 9.46 -1.85
N LEU A 48 0.77 8.15 -1.93
CA LEU A 48 0.93 7.45 -3.20
C LEU A 48 -0.37 7.54 -4.01
N THR A 49 -1.52 7.17 -3.46
CA THR A 49 -2.78 7.14 -4.22
C THR A 49 -3.20 8.49 -4.78
N PHE A 50 -3.07 9.57 -4.01
CA PHE A 50 -3.56 10.89 -4.43
C PHE A 50 -2.49 11.79 -5.05
N LEU A 51 -1.22 11.65 -4.64
CA LEU A 51 -0.11 12.52 -5.05
C LEU A 51 1.09 11.74 -5.62
N GLY A 52 0.92 10.47 -5.95
CA GLY A 52 2.03 9.59 -6.34
C GLY A 52 2.69 9.96 -7.66
N LEU A 53 1.94 10.46 -8.64
CA LEU A 53 2.51 10.96 -9.90
C LEU A 53 3.46 12.15 -9.69
N PHE A 54 3.22 12.94 -8.63
CA PHE A 54 4.08 14.06 -8.25
C PHE A 54 5.27 13.63 -7.37
N GLY A 55 5.34 12.36 -6.95
CA GLY A 55 6.44 11.81 -6.16
C GLY A 55 6.47 12.25 -4.69
N ILE A 56 5.36 12.76 -4.16
CA ILE A 56 5.32 13.32 -2.79
C ILE A 56 5.47 12.22 -1.73
N HIS A 57 4.97 11.01 -1.98
CA HIS A 57 5.21 9.85 -1.12
C HIS A 57 6.71 9.51 -1.00
N ARG A 58 7.51 9.72 -2.05
CA ARG A 58 8.97 9.52 -2.03
C ARG A 58 9.66 10.56 -1.15
N MET A 59 9.21 11.82 -1.21
CA MET A 59 9.73 12.89 -0.34
C MET A 59 9.40 12.61 1.14
N TYR A 60 8.19 12.13 1.43
CA TYR A 60 7.79 11.71 2.79
C TYR A 60 8.70 10.60 3.35
N MET A 61 9.13 9.65 2.51
CA MET A 61 10.11 8.63 2.90
C MET A 61 11.56 9.14 2.96
N GLY A 62 11.81 10.42 2.68
CA GLY A 62 13.13 11.06 2.64
C GLY A 62 13.90 10.86 1.34
N LYS A 63 13.28 10.32 0.29
CA LYS A 63 13.88 10.09 -1.04
C LYS A 63 13.72 11.32 -1.95
N TRP A 64 14.23 12.47 -1.49
CA TRP A 64 14.03 13.79 -2.13
C TRP A 64 14.43 13.83 -3.60
N PHE A 65 15.61 13.34 -3.96
CA PHE A 65 16.08 13.35 -5.35
C PHE A 65 15.10 12.65 -6.30
N THR A 66 14.64 11.44 -5.95
CA THR A 66 13.68 10.70 -6.79
C THR A 66 12.27 11.28 -6.75
N GLY A 67 11.89 11.96 -5.66
CA GLY A 67 10.62 12.69 -5.58
C GLY A 67 10.60 13.91 -6.49
N ILE A 68 11.67 14.71 -6.49
CA ILE A 68 11.84 15.85 -7.41
C ILE A 68 11.87 15.35 -8.85
N LEU A 69 12.57 14.24 -9.12
CA LEU A 69 12.55 13.62 -10.43
C LEU A 69 11.11 13.33 -10.86
N TYR A 70 10.30 12.65 -10.04
CA TYR A 70 8.88 12.38 -10.33
C TYR A 70 8.07 13.65 -10.58
N LEU A 71 8.28 14.70 -9.79
CA LEU A 71 7.58 15.98 -9.94
C LEU A 71 7.82 16.60 -11.32
N LEU A 72 9.07 16.58 -11.81
CA LEU A 72 9.45 17.17 -13.09
C LEU A 72 8.99 16.37 -14.31
N THR A 73 8.43 15.19 -14.08
CA THR A 73 8.32 14.16 -15.10
C THR A 73 7.03 13.35 -15.05
N LEU A 74 6.18 13.63 -14.07
CA LEU A 74 4.99 12.85 -13.73
C LEU A 74 5.33 11.36 -13.48
N GLY A 75 6.50 11.11 -12.87
CA GLY A 75 6.91 9.81 -12.31
C GLY A 75 6.65 8.55 -13.13
N LEU A 76 7.14 8.35 -14.36
CA LEU A 76 7.87 9.21 -15.28
C LEU A 76 7.29 8.87 -16.67
N ALA A 77 6.03 9.24 -16.90
CA ALA A 77 5.02 8.54 -17.72
C ALA A 77 4.26 7.41 -16.97
N GLY A 78 4.20 7.45 -15.63
CA GLY A 78 3.34 6.56 -14.82
C GLY A 78 3.87 5.15 -14.54
N ILE A 79 4.94 4.70 -15.22
CA ILE A 79 5.58 3.40 -14.91
C ILE A 79 6.13 3.38 -13.48
N GLY A 80 6.75 4.48 -13.07
CA GLY A 80 7.28 4.63 -11.74
C GLY A 80 6.20 4.56 -10.66
N TYR A 81 5.06 5.18 -10.93
CA TYR A 81 3.87 5.10 -10.09
C TYR A 81 3.40 3.65 -9.86
N LEU A 82 3.34 2.83 -10.93
CA LEU A 82 3.01 1.40 -10.83
C LEU A 82 4.05 0.61 -10.03
N TYR A 83 5.33 0.87 -10.26
CA TYR A 83 6.42 0.25 -9.51
C TYR A 83 6.29 0.52 -8.00
N ASP A 84 5.93 1.74 -7.62
CA ASP A 84 5.75 2.10 -6.22
C ASP A 84 4.54 1.40 -5.60
N TYR A 85 3.45 1.20 -6.34
CA TYR A 85 2.30 0.41 -5.86
C TYR A 85 2.67 -1.00 -5.44
N TRP A 86 3.62 -1.65 -6.12
CA TRP A 86 4.04 -3.01 -5.76
C TRP A 86 5.07 -3.06 -4.65
N THR A 87 5.90 -2.02 -4.52
CA THR A 87 7.10 -2.08 -3.68
C THR A 87 7.03 -1.22 -2.41
N LEU A 88 6.00 -0.38 -2.25
CA LEU A 88 5.93 0.60 -1.16
C LEU A 88 6.08 -0.03 0.23
N ASN A 89 5.40 -1.16 0.49
CA ASN A 89 5.45 -1.82 1.80
C ASN A 89 6.86 -2.28 2.16
N ASP A 90 7.59 -2.86 1.20
CA ASP A 90 8.97 -3.31 1.40
C ASP A 90 9.90 -2.11 1.63
N GLN A 91 9.73 -1.03 0.86
CA GLN A 91 10.51 0.19 1.02
C GLN A 91 10.36 0.79 2.43
N ILE A 92 9.13 0.82 2.96
CA ILE A 92 8.85 1.32 4.31
C ILE A 92 9.38 0.35 5.37
N ALA A 93 9.21 -0.97 5.19
CA ALA A 93 9.70 -1.97 6.13
C ALA A 93 11.22 -1.92 6.29
N ILE A 94 11.96 -1.73 5.18
CA ILE A 94 13.41 -1.56 5.18
C ILE A 94 13.79 -0.27 5.92
N LYS A 95 13.15 0.86 5.60
CA LYS A 95 13.41 2.17 6.24
C LYS A 95 13.10 2.18 7.74
N ASN A 96 12.03 1.52 8.16
CA ASN A 96 11.65 1.43 9.57
C ASN A 96 12.53 0.43 10.34
N GLY A 97 13.02 -0.62 9.68
CA GLY A 97 13.89 -1.63 10.27
C GLY A 97 15.39 -1.33 10.27
N SER A 98 15.85 -0.31 9.54
CA SER A 98 17.26 0.09 9.47
C SER A 98 17.67 1.03 10.62
N ARG A 99 17.12 0.83 11.82
CA ARG A 99 17.41 1.64 13.01
C ARG A 99 18.03 0.79 14.11
#